data_AF-A0A0M7BD43-F1
#
_entry.id   AF-A0A0M7BD43-F1
#
_cell.length_a   1.000
_cell.length_b   1.000
_cell.length_c   1.000
_cell.angle_alpha   90.00
_cell.angle_beta   90.00
_cell.angle_gamma   90.00
#
_symmetry.space_group_name_H-M   'P 1'
#
loop_
_entity.id
_entity.type
_entity.pdbx_description
1 polymer ?
#
loop_
_entity_poly.entity_id
_entity_poly.type
_entity_poly.pdbx_seq_one_letter_code
_entity_poly.pdbx_strand_id
1 'polypeptide(L)'
;MPQSGTLILAIGPCEVAASDLAICSRQGARLIHVTSRQDALLWAREACPDVVLIDRDIADADPEEIARQCCRIAPRARVVMLDAERPLLTAA
;
A
#
# COMPACT_ATOMS: atom_id res chain seq x y z
N MET A 1 11.81 -18.41 -17.41
CA MET A 1 12.02 -17.67 -16.14
C MET A 1 10.67 -17.17 -15.69
N PRO A 2 10.21 -17.44 -14.46
CA PRO A 2 8.90 -16.97 -14.03
C PRO A 2 8.90 -15.45 -14.09
N GLN A 3 7.96 -14.88 -14.86
CA GLN A 3 7.71 -13.45 -14.85
C GLN A 3 7.19 -13.11 -13.45
N SER A 4 8.09 -12.67 -12.56
CA SER A 4 7.70 -12.17 -11.25
C SER A 4 6.83 -10.95 -11.45
N GLY A 5 5.53 -11.15 -11.32
CA GLY A 5 4.55 -10.07 -11.32
C GLY A 5 4.83 -9.07 -10.21
N THR A 6 4.63 -7.78 -10.46
CA THR A 6 4.85 -6.71 -9.48
C THR A 6 4.00 -6.93 -8.24
N LEU A 7 4.61 -6.99 -7.06
CA LEU A 7 3.87 -7.12 -5.81
C LEU A 7 3.67 -5.75 -5.16
N ILE A 8 2.42 -5.42 -4.89
CA ILE A 8 1.99 -4.16 -4.29
C ILE A 8 1.41 -4.48 -2.91
N LEU A 9 1.87 -3.77 -1.87
CA LEU A 9 1.32 -3.80 -0.52
C LEU A 9 0.58 -2.48 -0.26
N ALA A 10 -0.74 -2.53 -0.10
CA ALA A 10 -1.55 -1.37 0.27
C ALA A 10 -1.89 -1.39 1.76
N ILE A 11 -1.65 -0.27 2.44
CA ILE A 11 -1.77 -0.12 3.89
C ILE A 11 -2.77 1.00 4.19
N GLY A 12 -3.81 0.71 4.98
CA GLY A 12 -4.80 1.67 5.46
C GLY A 12 -6.22 1.41 4.95
N PRO A 13 -7.18 2.31 5.24
CA PRO A 13 -8.60 2.16 4.90
C PRO A 13 -8.90 2.35 3.40
N CYS A 14 -7.88 2.32 2.54
CA CYS A 14 -8.01 2.36 1.09
C CYS A 14 -9.07 1.35 0.63
N GLU A 15 -10.23 1.85 0.22
CA GLU A 15 -11.24 1.08 -0.50
C GLU A 15 -10.68 0.77 -1.89
N VAL A 16 -9.84 -0.27 -1.98
CA VAL A 16 -9.43 -0.77 -3.30
C VAL A 16 -10.66 -1.41 -3.92
N ALA A 17 -11.23 -0.78 -4.95
CA ALA A 17 -12.38 -1.35 -5.62
C ALA A 17 -11.99 -2.71 -6.23
N ALA A 18 -12.92 -3.67 -6.24
CA ALA A 18 -12.70 -4.96 -6.90
C ALA A 18 -12.26 -4.80 -8.37
N SER A 19 -12.66 -3.69 -9.00
CA SER A 19 -12.23 -3.27 -10.33
C SER A 19 -10.74 -2.92 -10.41
N ASP A 20 -10.19 -2.24 -9.41
CA ASP A 20 -8.76 -1.87 -9.35
C ASP A 20 -7.89 -3.11 -9.14
N LEU A 21 -8.34 -4.04 -8.30
CA LEU A 21 -7.75 -5.37 -8.14
C LEU A 21 -7.71 -6.14 -9.47
N ALA A 22 -8.81 -6.09 -10.23
CA ALA A 22 -8.88 -6.75 -11.54
C ALA A 22 -7.94 -6.11 -12.57
N ILE A 23 -7.75 -4.78 -12.52
CA ILE A 23 -6.80 -4.06 -13.37
C ILE A 23 -5.36 -4.45 -13.03
N CYS A 24 -4.99 -4.42 -11.73
CA CYS A 24 -3.68 -4.84 -11.27
C CYS A 24 -3.35 -6.27 -11.69
N SER A 25 -4.29 -7.20 -11.46
CA SER A 25 -4.13 -8.62 -11.84
C SER A 25 -3.95 -8.81 -13.36
N ARG A 26 -4.70 -8.05 -14.19
CA ARG A 26 -4.56 -8.07 -15.65
C ARG A 26 -3.20 -7.56 -16.14
N GLN A 27 -2.54 -6.69 -15.38
CA GLN A 27 -1.18 -6.22 -15.66
C GLN A 27 -0.10 -7.14 -15.07
N GLY A 28 -0.50 -8.28 -14.47
CA GLY A 28 0.40 -9.19 -13.79
C GLY A 28 0.85 -8.71 -12.41
N ALA A 29 0.25 -7.64 -11.88
CA ALA A 29 0.52 -7.19 -10.52
C ALA A 29 -0.35 -7.96 -9.51
N ARG A 30 0.21 -8.19 -8.33
CA ARG A 30 -0.48 -8.80 -7.19
C ARG A 30 -0.63 -7.74 -6.10
N LEU A 31 -1.82 -7.65 -5.49
CA LEU A 31 -2.07 -6.72 -4.41
C LEU A 31 -2.28 -7.48 -3.09
N ILE A 32 -1.61 -7.02 -2.04
CA ILE A 32 -1.86 -7.40 -0.65
C ILE A 32 -2.42 -6.15 0.03
N HIS A 33 -3.60 -6.25 0.62
CA HIS A 33 -4.21 -5.14 1.35
C HIS A 33 -4.25 -5.47 2.84
N VAL A 34 -3.84 -4.51 3.65
CA VAL A 34 -3.80 -4.61 5.12
C VAL A 34 -4.27 -3.29 5.73
N THR A 35 -4.92 -3.36 6.88
CA THR A 35 -5.49 -2.20 7.56
C THR A 35 -4.81 -1.90 8.89
N SER A 36 -3.85 -2.74 9.33
CA SER A 36 -3.13 -2.58 10.59
C SER A 36 -1.63 -2.38 10.35
N ARG A 37 -0.99 -1.64 11.25
CA ARG A 37 0.47 -1.50 11.29
C ARG A 37 1.16 -2.86 11.42
N GLN A 38 0.63 -3.74 12.27
CA GLN A 38 1.27 -5.02 12.54
C GLN A 38 1.30 -5.90 11.29
N ASP A 39 0.19 -5.98 10.57
CA ASP A 39 0.11 -6.75 9.32
C ASP A 39 0.94 -6.10 8.21
N ALA A 40 0.98 -4.76 8.15
CA ALA A 40 1.83 -4.04 7.20
C ALA A 40 3.31 -4.42 7.33
N LEU A 41 3.84 -4.44 8.55
CA LEU A 41 5.24 -4.80 8.78
C LEU A 41 5.51 -6.29 8.54
N LEU A 42 4.55 -7.14 8.90
CA LEU A 42 4.64 -8.58 8.65
C LEU A 42 4.71 -8.85 7.13
N TRP A 43 3.77 -8.32 6.35
CA TRP A 43 3.72 -8.55 4.92
C TRP A 43 4.83 -7.84 4.15
N ALA A 44 5.29 -6.67 4.61
CA ALA A 44 6.48 -6.05 4.03
C ALA A 44 7.71 -6.96 4.14
N ARG A 45 7.83 -7.74 5.22
CA ARG A 45 8.93 -8.67 5.46
C ARG A 45 8.78 -9.98 4.71
N GLU A 46 7.60 -10.59 4.80
CA GLU A 46 7.36 -11.94 4.24
C GLU A 46 7.23 -11.90 2.71
N ALA A 47 6.61 -10.84 2.18
CA ALA A 47 6.27 -10.78 0.76
C ALA A 47 7.31 -10.02 -0.08
N CYS A 48 8.17 -9.21 0.55
CA CYS A 48 9.14 -8.35 -0.13
C CYS A 48 8.51 -7.56 -1.30
N PRO A 49 7.53 -6.68 -1.05
CA PRO A 49 6.81 -5.98 -2.10
C PRO A 49 7.73 -5.08 -2.94
N ASP A 50 7.40 -4.91 -4.21
CA ASP A 50 8.05 -3.95 -5.10
C ASP A 50 7.54 -2.52 -4.86
N VAL A 51 6.27 -2.40 -4.46
CA VAL A 51 5.61 -1.13 -4.19
C VAL A 51 4.83 -1.23 -2.88
N VAL A 52 4.95 -0.22 -2.03
CA VAL A 52 4.15 -0.06 -0.81
C VAL A 52 3.34 1.21 -0.94
N LEU A 53 2.02 1.10 -0.88
CA LEU A 53 1.08 2.20 -0.85
C LEU A 53 0.64 2.41 0.59
N ILE A 54 0.80 3.62 1.13
CA ILE A 54 0.45 3.93 2.52
C ILE A 54 -0.57 5.05 2.51
N ASP A 55 -1.78 4.75 2.96
CA ASP A 55 -2.80 5.76 3.22
C ASP A 55 -2.38 6.65 4.39
N ARG A 56 -2.49 7.96 4.21
CA ARG A 56 -2.21 8.95 5.26
C ARG A 56 -3.22 8.91 6.40
N ASP A 57 -4.44 8.45 6.16
CA ASP A 57 -5.53 8.39 7.14
C ASP A 57 -5.55 7.06 7.94
N ILE A 58 -4.41 6.37 8.08
CA ILE A 58 -4.33 5.17 8.91
C ILE A 58 -4.54 5.50 10.40
N ALA A 59 -5.48 4.79 11.03
CA ALA A 59 -5.96 5.15 12.38
C ALA A 59 -5.03 4.68 13.52
N ASP A 60 -4.25 3.61 13.31
CA ASP A 60 -3.51 2.91 14.37
C ASP A 60 -2.00 3.25 14.42
N ALA A 61 -1.51 4.14 13.55
CA ALA A 61 -0.07 4.46 13.47
C ALA A 61 0.22 5.78 12.73
N ASP A 62 1.45 6.29 12.91
CA ASP A 62 2.00 7.34 12.04
C ASP A 62 2.39 6.73 10.68
N PRO A 63 1.80 7.16 9.56
CA PRO A 63 2.11 6.62 8.24
C PRO A 63 3.56 6.89 7.82
N GLU A 64 4.20 7.96 8.31
CA GLU A 64 5.62 8.22 8.05
C GLU A 64 6.54 7.26 8.83
N GLU A 65 6.13 6.85 10.03
CA GLU A 65 6.82 5.80 10.78
C GLU A 65 6.72 4.46 10.05
N ILE A 66 5.53 4.09 9.56
CA ILE A 66 5.33 2.88 8.75
C ILE A 66 6.23 2.93 7.50
N ALA A 67 6.22 4.05 6.77
CA ALA A 67 7.07 4.24 5.59
C ALA A 67 8.55 4.00 5.90
N ARG A 68 9.07 4.60 6.99
CA ARG A 68 10.46 4.41 7.43
C ARG A 68 10.77 2.96 7.78
N GLN A 69 9.84 2.26 8.43
CA GLN A 69 10.00 0.85 8.77
C GLN A 69 9.96 -0.05 7.52
N CYS A 70 9.03 0.18 6.60
CA CYS A 70 8.96 -0.52 5.32
C CYS A 70 10.24 -0.32 4.50
N CYS A 71 10.78 0.90 4.42
CA CYS A 71 12.06 1.16 3.75
C CYS A 71 13.25 0.40 4.38
N ARG A 72 13.22 0.13 5.69
CA ARG A 72 14.26 -0.68 6.34
C ARG A 72 14.09 -2.17 6.07
N ILE A 73 12.85 -2.66 6.04
CA ILE A 73 12.52 -4.08 5.86
C ILE A 73 12.68 -4.49 4.39
N ALA A 74 12.14 -3.67 3.48
CA ALA A 74 12.14 -3.88 2.04
C ALA A 74 12.82 -2.69 1.35
N PRO A 75 14.15 -2.57 1.40
CA PRO A 75 14.89 -1.40 0.90
C PRO A 75 14.83 -1.21 -0.62
N ARG A 76 14.33 -2.21 -1.35
CA ARG A 76 14.11 -2.13 -2.80
C ARG A 76 12.69 -1.72 -3.16
N ALA A 77 11.77 -1.73 -2.18
CA ALA A 77 10.39 -1.35 -2.38
C ALA A 77 10.28 0.16 -2.61
N ARG A 78 9.42 0.57 -3.54
CA ARG A 78 9.04 1.97 -3.72
C ARG A 78 7.88 2.27 -2.78
N VAL A 79 8.08 3.20 -1.85
CA VAL A 79 7.02 3.65 -0.95
C VAL A 79 6.32 4.87 -1.54
N VAL A 80 4.98 4.82 -1.61
CA VAL A 80 4.12 5.89 -2.11
C VAL A 80 3.10 6.21 -1.02
N MET A 81 3.04 7.48 -0.63
CA MET A 81 2.01 7.98 0.29
C MET A 81 0.77 8.34 -0.52
N LEU A 82 -0.37 7.79 -0.14
CA LEU A 82 -1.67 8.17 -0.66
C LEU A 82 -2.24 9.26 0.24
N ASP A 83 -2.48 10.42 -0.37
CA ASP A 83 -3.21 11.50 0.27
C ASP A 83 -4.63 11.46 -0.29
N ALA A 84 -5.63 11.30 0.58
CA ALA A 84 -6.98 11.57 0.17
C ALA A 84 -7.10 13.09 0.04
N GLU A 85 -7.01 13.61 -1.18
CA GLU A 85 -7.48 14.96 -1.44
C GLU A 85 -8.96 14.97 -1.04
N ARG A 86 -9.27 15.43 0.17
CA ARG A 86 -10.64 15.79 0.54
C ARG A 86 -11.09 16.73 -0.57
N PRO A 87 -12.16 16.44 -1.33
CA PRO A 87 -12.81 17.52 -2.05
C PRO A 87 -13.18 18.52 -0.96
N LEU A 88 -12.49 19.66 -0.97
CA LEU A 88 -12.98 20.86 -0.31
C LEU A 88 -14.38 21.02 -0.87
N LEU A 89 -15.39 20.66 -0.09
CA LEU A 89 -16.75 21.10 -0.29
C LEU A 89 -16.70 22.62 -0.13
N THR A 90 -16.34 23.29 -1.21
CA THR A 90 -16.65 24.67 -1.47
C THR A 90 -18.16 24.80 -1.47
N ALA A 91 -18.64 25.49 -0.45
CA ALA A 91 -19.82 26.35 -0.40
C ALA A 91 -21.15 25.80 -0.96
N ALA A 92 -22.12 25.65 -0.07
CA ALA A 92 -23.51 26.05 -0.30
C ALA A 92 -24.00 26.83 0.93
#